data_AF-A0A0F4GQK2-F1
#
_entry.id   AF-A0A0F4GQK2-F1
#
_cell.length_a   1.000
_cell.length_b   1.000
_cell.length_c   1.000
_cell.angle_alpha   90.00
_cell.angle_beta   90.00
_cell.angle_gamma   90.00
#
_symmetry.space_group_name_H-M   'P 1'
#
loop_
_entity.id
_entity.type
_entity.pdbx_description
1 polymer ?
#
loop_
_entity_poly.entity_id
_entity_poly.type
_entity_poly.pdbx_seq_one_letter_code
_entity_poly.pdbx_strand_id
1 'polypeptide(L)'
;MKGVWEAVTGEQRIVIPDSRLVEGVLKVFVKTGRPWDECTEQHRIELDIKQAGFRNSPRRLEGNVDRVGPFDVLGEPVEFNVLGIPSMMRIKVECCLTREEQRDFDDVRFMLRQYSGQVYQAIDEGIVDPEELSEVLGHDKIGDESVRNELMKLVGKYVT
;
A
#
# COMPACT_ATOMS: atom_id res chain seq x y z
N MET A 1 30.39 22.18 12.05
CA MET A 1 29.04 21.61 12.23
C MET A 1 29.16 20.21 12.82
N LYS A 2 29.23 20.11 14.15
CA LYS A 2 29.09 18.86 14.91
C LYS A 2 27.87 19.07 15.79
N GLY A 3 26.88 18.17 15.73
CA GLY A 3 25.74 18.21 16.67
C GLY A 3 24.33 18.16 16.07
N VAL A 4 24.13 18.08 14.75
CA VAL A 4 22.78 17.91 14.16
C VAL A 4 22.45 16.44 13.88
N TRP A 5 23.45 15.55 13.86
CA TRP A 5 23.31 14.16 13.41
C TRP A 5 23.26 13.11 14.53
N GLU A 6 23.42 13.49 15.80
CA GLU A 6 23.43 12.54 16.93
C GLU A 6 22.02 12.18 17.41
N ALA A 7 20.98 12.87 16.94
CA ALA A 7 19.59 12.51 17.20
C ALA A 7 18.97 11.76 16.02
N VAL A 8 19.65 10.72 15.53
CA VAL A 8 18.96 9.63 14.81
C VAL A 8 18.89 8.46 15.78
N THR A 9 18.04 8.59 16.79
CA THR A 9 17.44 7.39 17.38
C THR A 9 16.71 6.70 16.24
N GLY A 10 17.22 5.52 15.85
CA GLY A 10 16.54 4.67 14.87
C GLY A 10 15.19 4.24 15.46
N GLU A 11 14.17 5.06 15.28
CA GLU A 11 12.81 4.65 15.57
C GLU A 11 12.40 3.61 14.52
N GLN A 12 11.91 2.46 14.98
CA GLN A 12 11.36 1.41 14.10
C GLN A 12 10.13 1.90 13.31
N ARG A 13 9.59 3.07 13.65
CA ARG A 13 8.47 3.74 12.96
C ARG A 13 8.81 5.21 12.78
N ILE A 14 8.62 5.74 11.58
CA ILE A 14 8.68 7.18 11.31
C ILE A 14 7.39 7.80 11.86
N VAL A 15 7.48 8.53 12.97
CA VAL A 15 6.37 9.34 13.49
C VAL A 15 6.51 10.76 12.92
N ILE A 16 5.62 11.15 12.01
CA ILE A 16 5.59 12.52 11.48
C ILE A 16 4.66 13.34 12.37
N PRO A 17 5.16 14.39 13.04
CA PRO A 17 4.32 15.23 13.89
C PRO A 17 3.27 15.96 13.04
N ASP A 18 2.02 15.94 13.49
CA ASP A 18 0.95 16.77 12.95
C ASP A 18 1.15 18.21 13.41
N SER A 19 2.09 18.91 12.79
CA SER A 19 2.29 20.35 13.02
C SER A 19 2.55 21.07 11.71
N ARG A 20 1.95 22.26 11.55
CA ARG A 20 2.15 23.18 10.41
C ARG A 20 3.62 23.60 10.18
N LEU A 21 4.54 23.20 11.06
CA LEU A 21 5.96 23.55 11.02
C LEU A 21 6.84 22.48 10.34
N VAL A 22 6.29 21.30 10.00
CA VAL A 22 7.02 20.23 9.28
C VAL A 22 6.56 20.17 7.80
N GLU A 23 6.06 21.27 7.26
CA GLU A 23 5.95 21.46 5.82
C GLU A 23 7.34 21.76 5.27
N GLY A 24 8.07 20.71 4.87
CA GLY A 24 9.39 20.90 4.30
C GLY A 24 10.21 19.63 4.26
N VAL A 25 9.96 18.81 3.24
CA VAL A 25 10.85 17.74 2.76
C VAL A 25 11.18 16.66 3.82
N LEU A 26 10.37 15.60 3.85
CA LEU A 26 10.79 14.34 4.46
C LEU A 26 11.92 13.75 3.59
N LYS A 27 13.15 13.69 4.12
CA LYS A 27 14.24 12.94 3.48
C LYS A 27 14.20 11.49 3.96
N VAL A 28 13.74 10.60 3.10
CA VAL A 28 13.81 9.16 3.35
C VAL A 28 15.12 8.65 2.80
N PHE A 29 15.99 8.19 3.70
CA PHE A 29 17.24 7.54 3.34
C PHE A 29 16.95 6.06 3.11
N VAL A 30 16.99 5.63 1.86
CA VAL A 30 16.89 4.22 1.50
C VAL A 30 18.28 3.61 1.56
N LYS A 31 18.45 2.54 2.35
CA LYS A 31 19.72 1.81 2.41
C LYS A 31 19.92 1.07 1.09
N THR A 32 20.73 1.61 0.19
CA THR A 32 21.10 0.99 -1.11
C THR A 32 22.25 -0.03 -0.99
N GLY A 33 22.47 -0.55 0.22
CA GLY A 33 23.56 -1.47 0.58
C GLY A 33 24.97 -0.87 0.50
N ARG A 34 25.98 -1.72 0.66
CA ARG A 34 27.39 -1.33 0.61
C ARG A 34 27.86 -1.22 -0.84
N PRO A 35 28.62 -0.18 -1.23
CA PRO A 35 29.03 1.02 -0.48
C PRO A 35 28.01 2.17 -0.69
N TRP A 36 27.35 2.59 0.39
CA TRP A 36 26.28 3.60 0.38
C TRP A 36 26.70 4.97 -0.18
N ASP A 37 27.99 5.32 -0.09
CA ASP A 37 28.55 6.58 -0.59
C ASP A 37 29.00 6.51 -2.07
N GLU A 38 28.97 5.32 -2.68
CA GLU A 38 29.38 5.09 -4.07
C GLU A 38 28.18 4.98 -5.02
N CYS A 39 26.97 5.29 -4.56
CA CYS A 39 25.79 5.34 -5.40
C CYS A 39 25.90 6.53 -6.37
N THR A 40 26.37 6.26 -7.59
CA THR A 40 26.47 7.25 -8.67
C THR A 40 25.12 7.56 -9.33
N GLU A 41 24.10 6.74 -9.03
CA GLU A 41 22.76 6.86 -9.59
C GLU A 41 21.79 7.49 -8.60
N GLN A 42 21.05 8.50 -9.06
CA GLN A 42 19.94 9.07 -8.32
C GLN A 42 18.64 8.46 -8.83
N HIS A 43 17.99 7.67 -7.99
CA HIS A 43 16.65 7.15 -8.25
C HIS A 43 15.62 8.04 -7.57
N ARG A 44 14.67 8.57 -8.32
CA ARG A 44 13.52 9.28 -7.75
C ARG A 44 12.56 8.23 -7.20
N ILE A 45 12.44 8.18 -5.88
CA ILE A 45 11.45 7.33 -5.21
C ILE A 45 10.30 8.23 -4.80
N GLU A 46 9.11 7.90 -5.29
CA GLU A 46 7.89 8.56 -4.85
C GLU A 46 7.34 7.83 -3.62
N LEU A 47 7.11 8.60 -2.55
CA LEU A 47 6.64 8.07 -1.28
C LEU A 47 5.29 8.70 -0.95
N ASP A 48 4.25 7.87 -0.94
CA ASP A 48 2.94 8.26 -0.44
C ASP A 48 2.90 8.05 1.08
N ILE A 49 3.01 9.14 1.83
CA ILE A 49 2.85 9.14 3.28
C ILE A 49 1.37 9.23 3.60
N LYS A 50 0.82 8.21 4.29
CA LYS A 50 -0.56 8.23 4.78
C LYS A 50 -0.57 8.26 6.30
N GLN A 51 -1.36 9.16 6.88
CA GLN A 51 -1.60 9.19 8.32
C GLN A 51 -2.33 7.90 8.74
N ALA A 52 -1.96 7.35 9.89
CA ALA A 52 -2.63 6.17 10.45
C ALA A 52 -4.10 6.48 10.77
N GLY A 53 -5.03 5.62 10.33
CA GLY A 53 -6.47 5.86 10.43
C GLY A 53 -7.06 6.76 9.35
N PHE A 54 -6.23 7.43 8.53
CA PHE A 54 -6.73 8.19 7.38
C PHE A 54 -7.20 7.24 6.29
N ARG A 55 -8.42 7.47 5.77
CA ARG A 55 -9.06 6.62 4.75
C ARG A 55 -8.98 5.13 5.10
N ASN A 56 -9.42 4.85 6.33
CA ASN A 56 -9.44 3.51 6.90
C ASN A 56 -8.08 2.78 6.88
N SER A 57 -6.96 3.49 6.84
CA SER A 57 -5.66 2.84 7.03
C SER A 57 -5.55 2.27 8.46
N PRO A 58 -4.89 1.11 8.67
CA PRO A 58 -4.75 0.55 10.00
C PRO A 58 -4.09 1.52 10.98
N ARG A 59 -4.69 1.69 12.17
CA ARG A 59 -4.09 2.48 13.27
C ARG A 59 -2.98 1.73 14.00
N ARG A 60 -2.97 0.41 13.87
CA ARG A 60 -1.97 -0.51 14.44
C ARG A 60 -1.50 -1.44 13.33
N LEU A 61 -0.20 -1.73 13.29
CA LEU A 61 0.35 -2.67 12.32
C LEU A 61 0.15 -4.12 12.76
N GLU A 62 0.05 -4.38 14.07
CA GLU A 62 -0.16 -5.73 14.58
C GLU A 62 -1.46 -6.33 14.00
N GLY A 63 -1.36 -7.52 13.40
CA GLY A 63 -2.48 -8.19 12.73
C GLY A 63 -2.92 -7.58 11.38
N ASN A 64 -2.24 -6.53 10.89
CA ASN A 64 -2.56 -5.86 9.63
C ASN A 64 -1.38 -5.84 8.64
N VAL A 65 -0.25 -6.45 9.03
CA VAL A 65 0.95 -6.55 8.21
C VAL A 65 1.41 -7.99 8.06
N ASP A 66 1.78 -8.33 6.84
CA ASP A 66 2.44 -9.57 6.49
C ASP A 66 3.95 -9.34 6.38
N ARG A 67 4.74 -10.34 6.73
CA ARG A 67 6.16 -10.35 6.42
C ARG A 67 6.37 -11.04 5.08
N VAL A 68 7.04 -10.34 4.18
CA VAL A 68 7.40 -10.85 2.86
C VAL A 68 8.92 -10.95 2.74
N GLY A 69 9.37 -11.99 2.04
CA GLY A 69 10.77 -12.33 1.88
C GLY A 69 11.10 -13.73 2.44
N PRO A 70 12.37 -14.01 2.77
CA PRO A 70 13.51 -13.12 2.62
C PRO A 70 13.83 -12.85 1.13
N PHE A 71 14.08 -11.59 0.80
CA PHE A 71 14.64 -11.19 -0.49
C PHE A 71 16.14 -11.04 -0.37
N ASP A 72 16.89 -11.50 -1.37
CA ASP A 72 18.32 -11.25 -1.43
C ASP A 72 18.57 -9.80 -1.84
N VAL A 73 19.02 -8.99 -0.89
CA VAL A 73 19.43 -7.60 -1.12
C VAL A 73 20.93 -7.53 -0.86
N LEU A 74 21.70 -7.66 -1.94
CA LEU A 74 23.16 -7.57 -1.94
C LEU A 74 23.84 -8.62 -1.05
N GLY A 75 23.36 -9.86 -1.11
CA GLY A 75 23.88 -10.99 -0.33
C GLY A 75 23.34 -11.06 1.10
N GLU A 76 22.52 -10.09 1.52
CA GLU A 76 21.82 -10.13 2.81
C GLU A 76 20.35 -10.54 2.60
N PRO A 77 19.86 -11.57 3.31
CA PRO A 77 18.44 -11.88 3.31
C PRO A 77 17.68 -10.83 4.12
N VAL A 78 16.76 -10.12 3.46
CA VAL A 78 15.95 -9.07 4.08
C VAL A 78 14.47 -9.40 4.00
N GLU A 79 13.78 -9.28 5.14
CA GLU A 79 12.32 -9.34 5.21
C GLU A 79 11.73 -7.93 5.32
N PHE A 80 10.56 -7.72 4.72
CA PHE A 80 9.82 -6.46 4.81
C PHE A 80 8.43 -6.70 5.39
N ASN A 81 7.96 -5.75 6.20
CA ASN A 81 6.55 -5.70 6.57
C ASN A 81 5.78 -4.99 5.46
N VAL A 82 4.76 -5.64 4.92
CA VAL A 82 3.79 -5.04 3.99
C VAL A 82 2.41 -5.09 4.62
N LEU A 83 1.52 -4.20 4.22
CA LEU A 83 0.11 -4.33 4.61
C LEU A 83 -0.45 -5.65 4.04
N GLY A 84 -1.30 -6.32 4.80
CA GLY A 84 -1.99 -7.51 4.30
C GLY A 84 -2.98 -7.15 3.18
N ILE A 85 -3.25 -8.12 2.29
CA ILE A 85 -4.17 -7.95 1.15
C ILE A 85 -5.53 -7.36 1.57
N PRO A 86 -6.18 -7.79 2.68
CA PRO A 86 -7.46 -7.21 3.10
C PRO A 86 -7.39 -5.69 3.34
N SER A 87 -6.34 -5.24 4.03
CA SER A 87 -6.11 -3.83 4.32
C SER A 87 -5.77 -3.03 3.06
N MET A 88 -4.92 -3.59 2.18
CA MET A 88 -4.57 -2.94 0.92
C MET A 88 -5.77 -2.81 -0.01
N MET A 89 -6.59 -3.86 -0.14
CA MET A 89 -7.79 -3.86 -0.96
C MET A 89 -8.78 -2.79 -0.48
N ARG A 90 -9.10 -2.75 0.81
CA ARG A 90 -9.98 -1.73 1.38
C ARG A 90 -9.50 -0.31 1.07
N ILE A 91 -8.22 -0.04 1.29
CA ILE A 91 -7.62 1.28 1.03
C ILE A 91 -7.71 1.63 -0.47
N LYS A 92 -7.50 0.65 -1.35
CA LYS A 92 -7.51 0.87 -2.81
C LYS A 92 -8.91 1.09 -3.35
N VAL A 93 -9.91 0.37 -2.86
CA VAL A 93 -11.33 0.62 -3.16
C VAL A 93 -11.70 2.05 -2.80
N GLU A 94 -11.39 2.51 -1.58
CA GLU A 94 -11.67 3.90 -1.18
C GLU A 94 -10.90 4.93 -2.03
N CYS A 95 -9.64 4.63 -2.40
CA CYS A 95 -8.88 5.49 -3.30
C CYS A 95 -9.52 5.56 -4.71
N CYS A 96 -9.99 4.44 -5.27
CA CYS A 96 -10.72 4.42 -6.53
C CYS A 96 -11.96 5.32 -6.47
N LEU A 97 -12.78 5.20 -5.42
CA LEU A 97 -14.03 5.96 -5.27
C LEU A 97 -13.84 7.47 -5.02
N THR A 98 -12.64 7.89 -4.61
CA THR A 98 -12.42 9.29 -4.18
C THR A 98 -11.48 10.11 -5.07
N ARG A 99 -10.47 9.48 -5.67
CA ARG A 99 -9.51 10.18 -6.56
C ARG A 99 -9.40 9.58 -7.95
N GLU A 100 -9.93 8.37 -8.15
CA GLU A 100 -9.98 7.67 -9.42
C GLU A 100 -8.65 7.64 -10.21
N GLU A 101 -7.52 7.46 -9.55
CA GLU A 101 -6.24 7.34 -10.24
C GLU A 101 -6.10 5.96 -10.89
N GLN A 102 -5.65 5.89 -12.16
CA GLN A 102 -5.53 4.63 -12.92
C GLN A 102 -4.76 3.54 -12.16
N ARG A 103 -3.68 3.94 -11.46
CA ARG A 103 -2.87 3.04 -10.64
C ARG A 103 -3.66 2.29 -9.57
N ASP A 104 -4.68 2.92 -8.98
CA ASP A 104 -5.48 2.27 -7.93
C ASP A 104 -6.38 1.17 -8.52
N PHE A 105 -6.94 1.39 -9.71
CA PHE A 105 -7.70 0.36 -10.43
C PHE A 105 -6.80 -0.80 -10.87
N ASP A 106 -5.60 -0.50 -11.36
CA ASP A 106 -4.62 -1.54 -11.72
C ASP A 106 -4.26 -2.41 -10.49
N ASP A 107 -4.09 -1.80 -9.33
CA ASP A 107 -3.82 -2.51 -8.06
C ASP A 107 -5.01 -3.37 -7.60
N VAL A 108 -6.24 -2.86 -7.68
CA VAL A 108 -7.46 -3.65 -7.37
C VAL A 108 -7.56 -4.85 -8.29
N ARG A 109 -7.39 -4.65 -9.60
CA ARG A 109 -7.39 -5.73 -10.59
C ARG A 109 -6.30 -6.76 -10.31
N PHE A 110 -5.09 -6.31 -9.98
CA PHE A 110 -3.99 -7.20 -9.63
C PHE A 110 -4.33 -8.04 -8.40
N MET A 111 -4.84 -7.42 -7.33
CA MET A 111 -5.20 -8.12 -6.10
C MET A 111 -6.31 -9.15 -6.32
N LEU A 112 -7.35 -8.83 -7.10
CA LEU A 112 -8.40 -9.78 -7.43
C LEU A 112 -7.89 -10.98 -8.25
N ARG A 113 -6.92 -10.77 -9.15
CA ARG A 113 -6.38 -11.86 -9.98
C ARG A 113 -5.39 -12.75 -9.24
N GLN A 114 -4.50 -12.16 -8.44
CA GLN A 114 -3.42 -12.90 -7.79
C GLN A 114 -3.76 -13.37 -6.37
N TYR A 115 -4.68 -12.68 -5.68
CA TYR A 115 -4.99 -12.90 -4.28
C TYR A 115 -6.50 -13.03 -4.02
N SER A 116 -7.26 -13.53 -4.99
CA SER A 116 -8.73 -13.68 -4.93
C SER A 116 -9.22 -14.32 -3.62
N GLY A 117 -8.57 -15.40 -3.16
CA GLY A 117 -8.95 -16.08 -1.91
C GLY A 117 -8.88 -15.16 -0.68
N GLN A 118 -7.85 -14.32 -0.58
CA GLN A 118 -7.72 -13.36 0.52
C GLN A 118 -8.71 -12.20 0.40
N VAL A 119 -9.03 -11.79 -0.84
CA VAL A 119 -10.05 -10.77 -1.09
C VAL A 119 -11.44 -11.30 -0.70
N TYR A 120 -11.79 -12.54 -1.05
CA TYR A 120 -13.06 -13.15 -0.66
C TYR A 120 -13.18 -13.29 0.85
N GLN A 121 -12.13 -13.76 1.51
CA GLN A 121 -12.10 -13.81 2.97
C GLN A 121 -12.30 -12.42 3.57
N ALA A 122 -11.68 -11.38 3.00
CA ALA A 122 -11.87 -10.01 3.47
C ALA A 122 -13.31 -9.50 3.30
N ILE A 123 -14.01 -9.92 2.25
CA ILE A 123 -15.44 -9.63 2.05
C ILE A 123 -16.28 -10.40 3.08
N ASP A 124 -16.02 -11.70 3.27
CA ASP A 124 -16.71 -12.55 4.23
C ASP A 124 -16.57 -12.03 5.68
N GLU A 125 -15.41 -11.46 6.01
CA GLU A 125 -15.10 -10.85 7.31
C GLU A 125 -15.62 -9.41 7.45
N GLY A 126 -16.23 -8.84 6.41
CA GLY A 126 -16.75 -7.47 6.42
C GLY A 126 -15.67 -6.39 6.44
N ILE A 127 -14.44 -6.72 6.04
CA ILE A 127 -13.32 -5.76 5.93
C ILE A 127 -13.43 -4.97 4.63
N VAL A 128 -13.82 -5.62 3.55
CA VAL A 128 -14.06 -5.01 2.23
C VAL A 128 -15.55 -5.03 1.94
N ASP A 129 -16.12 -3.86 1.67
CA ASP A 129 -17.53 -3.76 1.30
C ASP A 129 -17.74 -4.27 -0.15
N PRO A 130 -18.58 -5.29 -0.37
CA PRO A 130 -18.82 -5.83 -1.70
C PRO A 130 -19.53 -4.86 -2.64
N GLU A 131 -20.36 -3.93 -2.12
CA GLU A 131 -21.05 -2.92 -2.93
C GLU A 131 -20.06 -1.87 -3.44
N GLU A 132 -19.19 -1.36 -2.56
CA GLU A 132 -18.12 -0.44 -2.95
C GLU A 132 -17.16 -1.08 -3.96
N LEU A 133 -16.79 -2.34 -3.74
CA LEU A 133 -15.93 -3.07 -4.68
C LEU A 133 -16.64 -3.28 -6.03
N SER A 134 -17.93 -3.61 -6.03
CA SER A 134 -18.75 -3.73 -7.23
C SER A 134 -18.77 -2.43 -8.05
N GLU A 135 -18.95 -1.29 -7.38
CA GLU A 135 -18.89 0.04 -8.00
C GLU A 135 -17.53 0.28 -8.68
N VAL A 136 -16.42 -0.01 -7.98
CA VAL A 136 -15.06 0.12 -8.53
C VAL A 136 -14.86 -0.79 -9.75
N LEU A 137 -15.41 -2.00 -9.75
CA LEU A 137 -15.30 -2.94 -10.86
C LEU A 137 -16.18 -2.56 -12.06
N GLY A 138 -17.20 -1.73 -11.87
CA GLY A 138 -17.99 -1.13 -12.94
C GLY A 138 -17.27 -0.01 -13.70
N HIS A 139 -16.22 0.57 -13.10
CA HIS A 139 -15.53 1.74 -13.64
C HIS A 139 -14.70 1.42 -14.89
N ASP A 140 -14.68 2.31 -15.89
CA ASP A 140 -13.95 2.13 -17.15
C ASP A 140 -12.42 1.94 -17.00
N LYS A 141 -11.80 2.55 -15.99
CA LYS A 141 -10.37 2.45 -15.66
C LYS A 141 -9.93 1.05 -15.22
N ILE A 142 -10.84 0.16 -14.80
CA ILE A 142 -10.47 -1.21 -14.43
C ILE A 142 -10.04 -2.05 -15.65
N GLY A 143 -10.52 -1.70 -16.84
CA GLY A 143 -10.27 -2.42 -18.09
C GLY A 143 -11.48 -2.38 -19.01
N ASP A 144 -11.35 -3.04 -20.16
CA ASP A 144 -12.45 -3.17 -21.12
C ASP A 144 -13.66 -3.95 -20.55
N GLU A 145 -14.75 -4.00 -21.32
CA GLU A 145 -15.99 -4.67 -20.92
C GLU A 145 -15.78 -6.16 -20.60
N SER A 146 -14.87 -6.85 -21.30
CA SER A 146 -14.57 -8.24 -21.03
C SER A 146 -13.91 -8.41 -19.66
N VAL A 147 -12.93 -7.56 -19.34
CA VAL A 147 -12.25 -7.56 -18.04
C VAL A 147 -13.23 -7.20 -16.92
N ARG A 148 -14.09 -6.21 -17.11
CA ARG A 148 -15.14 -5.85 -16.13
C ARG A 148 -16.07 -7.02 -15.84
N ASN A 149 -16.59 -7.66 -16.89
CA ASN A 149 -17.49 -8.80 -16.74
C ASN A 149 -16.81 -10.02 -16.10
N GLU A 150 -15.52 -10.25 -16.38
CA GLU A 150 -14.71 -11.28 -15.72
C GLU A 150 -14.62 -11.03 -14.21
N LEU A 151 -14.21 -9.82 -13.82
CA LEU A 151 -13.99 -9.48 -12.42
C LEU A 151 -15.30 -9.36 -11.63
N MET A 152 -16.36 -8.84 -12.24
CA MET A 152 -17.69 -8.75 -11.62
C MET A 152 -18.25 -10.12 -11.24
N LYS A 153 -17.97 -11.18 -12.03
CA LYS A 153 -18.37 -12.54 -11.66
C LYS A 153 -17.71 -13.04 -10.38
N LEU A 154 -16.53 -12.51 -10.04
CA LEU A 154 -15.80 -12.89 -8.82
C LEU A 154 -16.49 -12.38 -7.56
N VAL A 155 -17.16 -11.22 -7.64
CA VAL A 155 -17.88 -10.62 -6.52
C VAL A 155 -19.40 -10.80 -6.58
N GLY A 156 -19.95 -11.25 -7.70
CA GLY A 156 -21.40 -11.32 -7.94
C GLY A 156 -22.20 -12.22 -6.98
N LYS A 157 -21.55 -13.08 -6.18
CA LYS A 157 -22.24 -13.84 -5.10
C LYS A 157 -22.44 -13.04 -3.80
N TYR A 158 -21.81 -11.86 -3.69
CA TYR A 158 -21.80 -10.99 -2.52
C TYR A 158 -22.67 -9.74 -2.69
N VAL A 159 -23.14 -9.48 -3.90
CA VAL A 159 -23.92 -8.30 -4.28
C VAL A 159 -25.34 -8.78 -4.60
N THR A 160 -26.36 -8.16 -4.02
CA THR A 160 -27.78 -8.56 -4.12
C THR A 160 -28.62 -7.58 -4.91
#